data_AF-A0A921FQ37-F1
#
_entry.id   AF-A0A921FQ37-F1
#
_cell.length_a   1.000
_cell.length_b   1.000
_cell.length_c   1.000
_cell.angle_alpha   90.00
_cell.angle_beta   90.00
_cell.angle_gamma   90.00
#
_symmetry.space_group_name_H-M   'P 1'
#
loop_
_entity.id
_entity.type
_entity.pdbx_description
1 polymer ?
#
loop_
_entity_poly.entity_id
_entity_poly.type
_entity_poly.pdbx_seq_one_letter_code
_entity_poly.pdbx_strand_id
1 'polypeptide(L)'
;MGAYGEFCTKPDARNGLAAAKTYDNVVLVRTFSKTHGLAGLRVGYAVAQPHVLPALRKAILPFSVSQLSQNVALADIAMDFRTARPV
;
A
#
# COMPACT_ATOMS: atom_id res chain seq x y z
N MET A 1 9.77 -4.53 0.46
CA MET A 1 9.36 -4.47 -0.96
C MET A 1 8.32 -3.40 -1.21
N GLY A 2 8.51 -2.58 -2.26
CA GLY A 2 7.61 -1.49 -2.69
C GLY A 2 6.60 -1.91 -3.76
N ALA A 3 6.43 -1.10 -4.82
CA ALA A 3 5.37 -1.19 -5.84
C ALA A 3 5.26 -2.50 -6.67
N TYR A 4 6.18 -3.45 -6.50
CA TYR A 4 6.19 -4.74 -7.21
C TYR A 4 6.34 -5.92 -6.25
N GLY A 5 6.11 -5.69 -4.95
CA GLY A 5 6.32 -6.71 -3.93
C GLY A 5 5.48 -7.97 -4.15
N GLU A 6 4.32 -7.86 -4.77
CA GLU A 6 3.45 -9.01 -5.06
C GLU A 6 4.03 -9.97 -6.11
N PHE A 7 4.99 -9.54 -6.93
CA PHE A 7 5.59 -10.38 -7.98
C PHE A 7 6.85 -11.13 -7.51
N CYS A 8 7.35 -10.87 -6.29
CA CYS A 8 8.54 -11.56 -5.82
C CYS A 8 8.17 -12.90 -5.17
N THR A 9 8.61 -13.99 -5.79
CA THR A 9 8.38 -15.37 -5.35
C THR A 9 9.52 -15.94 -4.51
N LYS A 10 10.55 -15.13 -4.21
CA LYS A 10 11.72 -15.60 -3.45
C LYS A 10 11.36 -15.75 -1.96
N PRO A 11 11.65 -16.90 -1.34
CA PRO A 11 11.31 -17.12 0.07
C PRO A 11 12.10 -16.23 1.04
N ASP A 12 13.25 -15.69 0.64
CA ASP A 12 14.06 -14.72 1.39
C ASP A 12 13.73 -13.24 1.04
N ALA A 13 12.66 -13.02 0.27
CA ALA A 13 12.22 -11.68 -0.11
C ALA A 13 12.01 -10.79 1.13
N ARG A 14 12.64 -9.61 1.13
CA ARG A 14 12.49 -8.63 2.22
C ARG A 14 11.04 -8.15 2.35
N ASN A 15 10.39 -8.58 3.42
CA ASN A 15 9.05 -8.14 3.79
C ASN A 15 9.06 -6.65 4.15
N GLY A 16 8.46 -5.83 3.28
CA GLY A 16 8.41 -4.37 3.46
C GLY A 16 7.55 -3.94 4.64
N LEU A 17 6.50 -4.71 4.97
CA LEU A 17 5.63 -4.40 6.10
C LEU A 17 6.33 -4.71 7.42
N ALA A 18 7.06 -5.83 7.49
CA ALA A 18 7.91 -6.13 8.64
C ALA A 18 8.95 -5.03 8.85
N ALA A 19 9.64 -4.60 7.79
CA ALA A 19 10.62 -3.52 7.88
C ALA A 19 10.01 -2.19 8.37
N ALA A 20 8.85 -1.78 7.85
CA ALA A 20 8.16 -0.57 8.30
C ALA A 20 7.67 -0.65 9.76
N LYS A 21 7.43 -1.86 10.28
CA LYS A 21 7.09 -2.09 11.69
C LYS A 21 8.32 -2.11 12.61
N THR A 22 9.47 -2.56 12.10
CA THR A 22 10.69 -2.75 12.90
C THR A 22 11.57 -1.49 12.97
N TYR A 23 11.66 -0.72 11.88
CA TYR A 23 12.59 0.40 11.79
C TYR A 23 11.85 1.74 11.80
N ASP A 24 12.33 2.66 12.63
CA ASP A 24 11.68 3.95 12.85
C ASP A 24 11.80 4.93 11.68
N ASN A 25 12.75 4.68 10.79
CA ASN A 25 13.05 5.48 9.61
C ASN A 25 12.57 4.84 8.31
N VAL A 26 11.68 3.84 8.36
CA VAL A 26 11.17 3.14 7.17
C VAL A 26 9.70 3.48 6.94
N VAL A 27 9.39 3.91 5.72
CA VAL A 27 8.02 4.08 5.22
C VAL A 27 7.81 3.10 4.06
N LEU A 28 6.80 2.25 4.19
CA LEU A 28 6.35 1.39 3.10
C LEU A 28 5.30 2.14 2.27
N VAL A 29 5.48 2.16 0.95
CA VAL A 29 4.48 2.70 0.01
C VAL A 29 3.99 1.58 -0.91
N ARG A 30 2.67 1.52 -1.10
CA ARG A 30 1.98 0.53 -1.93
C ARG A 30 1.08 1.23 -2.94
N THR A 31 0.86 0.58 -4.09
CA THR A 31 0.13 1.14 -5.22
C THR A 31 -0.83 0.11 -5.79
N PHE A 32 -2.01 0.55 -6.21
CA PHE A 32 -2.95 -0.29 -6.94
C PHE A 32 -2.70 -0.29 -8.45
N SER A 33 -1.62 0.34 -8.92
CA SER A 33 -1.36 0.51 -10.36
C SER A 33 -0.80 -0.74 -11.06
N LYS A 34 -0.55 -1.82 -10.32
CA LYS A 34 0.19 -2.99 -10.82
C LYS A 34 -0.68 -4.24 -10.75
N THR A 35 -0.47 -5.10 -9.77
CA THR A 35 -1.25 -6.34 -9.57
C THR A 35 -2.75 -6.14 -9.55
N HIS A 36 -3.20 -5.00 -9.02
CA HIS A 36 -4.62 -4.69 -8.92
C HIS A 36 -5.22 -4.15 -10.24
N GLY A 37 -4.39 -3.84 -11.26
CA GLY A 37 -4.89 -3.33 -12.55
C GLY A 37 -5.54 -1.94 -12.49
N LEU A 38 -5.48 -1.23 -11.35
CA LEU A 38 -6.17 0.05 -11.13
C LEU A 38 -5.29 1.27 -11.42
N ALA A 39 -4.42 1.19 -12.44
CA ALA A 39 -3.46 2.26 -12.74
C ALA A 39 -4.14 3.61 -13.01
N GLY A 40 -5.30 3.62 -13.66
CA GLY A 40 -6.07 4.83 -13.96
C GLY A 40 -6.69 5.53 -12.74
N LEU A 41 -6.89 4.81 -11.63
CA LEU A 41 -7.58 5.36 -10.44
C LEU A 41 -6.68 6.18 -9.53
N ARG A 42 -5.36 6.17 -9.77
CA ARG A 42 -4.36 6.96 -9.05
C ARG A 42 -4.45 6.87 -7.52
N VAL A 43 -4.65 5.65 -7.03
CA VAL A 43 -4.79 5.35 -5.60
C VAL A 43 -3.65 4.46 -5.09
N GLY A 44 -3.24 4.70 -3.86
CA GLY A 44 -2.18 3.99 -3.14
C GLY A 44 -2.25 4.31 -1.65
N TYR A 45 -1.38 3.68 -0.86
CA TYR A 45 -1.32 3.90 0.58
C TYR A 45 0.11 3.80 1.09
N ALA A 46 0.34 4.34 2.29
CA ALA A 46 1.61 4.26 2.98
C ALA A 46 1.42 3.70 4.39
N VAL A 47 2.41 2.94 4.87
CA VAL A 47 2.52 2.43 6.24
C VAL A 47 3.83 2.97 6.82
N ALA A 48 3.73 3.63 7.97
CA ALA A 48 4.84 4.28 8.66
C ALA A 48 4.62 4.23 10.17
N GLN A 49 5.68 4.50 10.94
CA GLN A 49 5.56 4.65 12.39
C GLN A 49 4.64 5.81 12.78
N PRO A 50 3.93 5.71 13.92
CA PRO A 50 2.98 6.74 14.36
C PRO A 50 3.57 8.15 14.45
N HIS A 51 4.84 8.28 14.82
CA HIS A 51 5.52 9.57 14.96
C HIS A 51 5.79 10.26 13.59
N VAL A 52 5.83 9.50 12.50
CA VAL A 52 6.05 10.02 11.12
C VAL A 52 4.75 10.49 10.48
N LEU A 53 3.62 9.87 10.83
CA LEU A 53 2.31 10.14 10.20
C LEU A 53 1.86 11.61 10.24
N PRO A 54 2.06 12.40 11.33
CA PRO A 54 1.69 13.81 11.35
C PRO A 54 2.43 14.64 10.30
N ALA A 55 3.72 14.38 10.09
CA ALA A 55 4.51 15.08 9.09
C ALA A 55 4.05 14.71 7.66
N LEU A 56 3.81 13.43 7.41
CA LEU A 56 3.28 12.97 6.12
C LEU A 56 1.92 13.59 5.79
N ARG A 57 1.00 13.64 6.77
CA ARG A 57 -0.33 14.24 6.56
C ARG A 57 -0.27 15.73 6.21
N LYS A 58 0.71 16.47 6.73
CA LYS A 58 0.91 17.89 6.38
C LYS A 58 1.36 18.09 4.94
N ALA A 59 2.04 17.11 4.34
CA ALA A 59 2.53 17.16 2.98
C ALA A 59 1.49 16.69 1.93
N ILE A 60 0.35 16.14 2.37
CA ILE A 60 -0.69 15.62 1.49
C ILE A 60 -1.76 16.69 1.25
N LEU A 61 -2.14 16.85 -0.01
CA LEU A 61 -3.25 17.73 -0.37
C LEU A 61 -4.58 17.17 0.16
N PRO A 62 -5.44 18.01 0.77
CA PRO A 62 -6.80 17.63 1.13
C PRO A 62 -7.54 17.07 -0.08
N PHE A 63 -8.32 15.99 0.12
CA PHE A 63 -9.15 15.38 -0.93
C PHE A 63 -8.40 14.96 -2.21
N SER A 64 -7.11 14.63 -2.08
CA SER A 64 -6.25 14.20 -3.20
C SER A 64 -6.63 12.86 -3.85
N VAL A 65 -7.57 12.11 -3.28
CA VAL A 65 -8.05 10.83 -3.82
C VAL A 65 -9.57 10.89 -3.96
N SER A 66 -10.06 10.64 -5.18
CA SER A 66 -11.49 10.67 -5.48
C SER A 66 -12.26 9.59 -4.70
N GLN A 67 -13.55 9.83 -4.45
CA GLN A 67 -14.42 8.85 -3.78
C GLN A 67 -14.54 7.55 -4.58
N LEU A 68 -14.59 7.62 -5.91
CA LEU A 68 -14.58 6.44 -6.78
C LEU A 68 -13.31 5.60 -6.56
N SER A 69 -12.15 6.25 -6.58
CA SER A 69 -10.86 5.59 -6.37
C SER A 69 -10.77 4.91 -5.00
N GLN A 70 -11.30 5.55 -3.95
CA GLN A 70 -11.35 4.97 -2.60
C GLN A 70 -12.27 3.75 -2.55
N ASN A 71 -13.47 3.84 -3.12
CA ASN A 71 -14.45 2.75 -3.12
C ASN A 71 -13.95 1.51 -3.87
N VAL A 72 -13.36 1.72 -5.05
CA VAL A 72 -12.81 0.61 -5.84
C VAL A 72 -11.62 -0.03 -5.14
N ALA A 73 -10.72 0.76 -4.54
CA ALA A 73 -9.60 0.22 -3.76
C ALA A 73 -10.06 -0.62 -2.55
N LEU A 74 -11.11 -0.17 -1.84
CA LEU A 74 -11.68 -0.93 -0.73
C LEU A 74 -12.32 -2.25 -1.20
N ALA A 75 -13.06 -2.21 -2.31
CA ALA A 75 -13.68 -3.39 -2.89
C ALA A 75 -12.63 -4.41 -3.35
N ASP A 76 -11.56 -3.94 -4.00
CA ASP A 76 -10.46 -4.77 -4.46
C ASP A 76 -9.72 -5.45 -3.30
N ILE A 77 -9.36 -4.72 -2.24
CA ILE A 77 -8.80 -5.33 -1.01
C ILE A 77 -9.74 -6.39 -0.44
N ALA A 78 -11.05 -6.09 -0.36
CA ALA A 78 -12.03 -7.02 0.18
C ALA A 78 -12.26 -8.26 -0.71
N MET A 79 -12.02 -8.15 -2.02
CA MET A 79 -12.02 -9.30 -2.93
C MET A 79 -10.73 -10.11 -2.78
N ASP A 80 -9.57 -9.44 -2.71
CA ASP A 80 -8.28 -10.10 -2.55
C ASP A 80 -8.24 -10.93 -1.25
N PHE A 81 -8.81 -10.42 -0.15
CA PHE A 81 -9.03 -11.20 1.08
C PHE A 81 -9.89 -12.46 0.88
N ARG A 82 -10.86 -12.44 -0.04
CA ARG A 82 -11.73 -13.59 -0.33
C ARG A 82 -11.09 -14.58 -1.30
N THR A 83 -10.19 -14.10 -2.16
CA THR A 83 -9.47 -14.90 -3.16
C THR A 83 -8.06 -15.30 -2.73
N ALA A 84 -7.58 -14.82 -1.58
CA ALA A 84 -6.23 -15.10 -1.10
C ALA A 84 -6.02 -16.58 -0.79
N ARG A 85 -5.31 -17.24 -1.70
CA ARG A 85 -4.40 -18.36 -1.41
C ARG A 85 -3.39 -17.86 -0.36
N PRO A 86 -3.11 -18.64 0.70
CA PRO A 86 -2.26 -18.18 1.79
C PRO A 86 -0.87 -17.85 1.26
N VAL A 87 -0.40 -16.64 1.58
CA VAL A 87 1.01 -16.28 1.57
C VAL A 87 1.69 -16.82 2.82
#